data_AF-G2ZVZ1-F1
#
_entry.id   AF-G2ZVZ1-F1
#
_cell.length_a   1.000
_cell.length_b   1.000
_cell.length_c   1.000
_cell.angle_alpha   90.00
_cell.angle_beta   90.00
_cell.angle_gamma   90.00
#
_symmetry.space_group_name_H-M   'P 1'
#
loop_
_entity.id
_entity.type
_entity.pdbx_description
1 polymer ?
#
loop_
_entity_poly.entity_id
_entity_poly.type
_entity_poly.pdbx_seq_one_letter_code
_entity_poly.pdbx_strand_id
1 'polypeptide(L)'
;MRSLAGRTQLAHRVAYCEHHGLCLDAIKGKVVRHRCDNPTCVNPEHLELGTQADNMQDKKARGRCIKGTAHHNTKLTPRQVQSIRERYTPRCQTNGQHALAREFGVAQDTVFKIIKGVTHT
;
A
#
# COMPACT_ATOMS: atom_id res chain seq x y z
N MET A 1 21.60 13.82 -13.84
CA MET A 1 22.11 12.59 -13.17
C MET A 1 23.54 12.87 -12.74
N ARG A 2 23.89 12.71 -11.45
CA ARG A 2 25.26 12.90 -10.96
C ARG A 2 25.77 11.58 -10.40
N SER A 3 26.80 11.04 -11.03
CA SER A 3 27.46 9.78 -10.65
C SER A 3 28.58 10.09 -9.67
N LEU A 4 28.35 9.84 -8.38
CA LEU A 4 29.40 9.79 -7.36
C LEU A 4 29.64 8.31 -7.05
N ALA A 5 30.84 7.81 -7.38
CA ALA A 5 31.28 6.42 -7.15
C ALA A 5 30.54 5.29 -7.94
N GLY A 6 30.16 5.54 -9.20
CA GLY A 6 29.67 4.48 -10.11
C GLY A 6 28.30 3.87 -9.75
N ARG A 7 27.59 4.43 -8.77
CA ARG A 7 26.25 3.99 -8.37
C ARG A 7 25.25 5.12 -8.62
N THR A 8 24.13 4.80 -9.26
CA THR A 8 23.03 5.75 -9.49
C THR A 8 22.39 6.12 -8.17
N GLN A 9 22.51 7.39 -7.76
CA GLN A 9 21.88 7.91 -6.54
C GLN A 9 20.64 8.73 -6.87
N LEU A 10 19.64 8.67 -5.97
CA LEU A 10 18.42 9.48 -6.10
C LEU A 10 18.73 10.96 -5.86
N ALA A 11 18.33 11.81 -6.80
CA ALA A 11 18.68 13.23 -6.80
C ALA A 11 18.25 13.97 -5.51
N HIS A 12 17.06 13.69 -5.00
CA HIS A 12 16.57 14.31 -3.76
C HIS A 12 17.37 13.90 -2.51
N ARG A 13 17.92 12.67 -2.49
CA ARG A 13 18.79 12.23 -1.36
C ARG A 13 20.10 12.97 -1.36
N VAL A 14 20.68 13.16 -2.55
CA VAL A 14 21.91 13.95 -2.71
C VAL A 14 21.67 15.40 -2.30
N ALA A 15 20.59 16.03 -2.79
CA ALA A 15 20.25 17.41 -2.43
C ALA A 15 20.03 17.61 -0.92
N TYR A 16 19.35 16.66 -0.26
CA TYR A 16 19.19 16.69 1.20
C TYR A 16 20.53 16.59 1.93
N CYS A 17 21.38 15.64 1.52
CA CYS A 17 22.72 15.44 2.08
C CYS A 17 23.62 16.67 1.91
N GLU A 18 23.70 17.24 0.71
CA GLU A 18 24.50 18.43 0.41
C GLU A 18 24.06 19.63 1.27
N HIS A 19 22.75 19.87 1.40
CA HIS A 19 22.22 20.96 2.19
C HIS A 19 22.51 20.83 3.70
N HIS A 20 22.49 19.61 4.23
CA HIS A 20 22.72 19.35 5.65
C HIS A 20 24.19 19.00 5.97
N GLY A 21 25.09 19.04 4.98
CA GLY A 21 26.49 18.64 5.16
C GLY A 21 26.69 17.16 5.53
N LEU A 22 25.76 16.29 5.13
CA LEU A 22 25.77 14.86 5.44
C LEU A 22 26.28 14.03 4.27
N CYS A 23 26.93 12.91 4.55
CA CYS A 23 27.19 11.88 3.54
C CYS A 23 25.97 10.94 3.39
N LEU A 24 25.89 10.22 2.27
CA LEU A 24 24.78 9.29 2.03
C LEU A 24 24.75 8.12 3.02
N ASP A 25 25.90 7.75 3.59
CA ASP A 25 25.99 6.71 4.62
C ASP A 25 25.35 7.15 5.94
N ALA A 26 25.39 8.44 6.26
CA ALA A 26 24.76 8.99 7.47
C ALA A 26 23.22 8.87 7.43
N ILE A 27 22.62 8.80 6.24
CA ILE A 27 21.17 8.62 6.04
C ILE A 27 20.80 7.20 5.58
N LYS A 28 21.71 6.23 5.72
CA LYS A 28 21.44 4.83 5.39
C LYS A 28 20.35 4.27 6.30
N GLY A 29 19.40 3.53 5.71
CA GLY A 29 18.23 3.01 6.43
C GLY A 29 17.16 4.06 6.74
N LYS A 30 17.38 5.34 6.40
CA LYS A 30 16.39 6.42 6.49
C LYS A 30 15.77 6.72 5.13
N VAL A 31 14.56 7.29 5.17
CA VAL A 31 13.80 7.72 3.99
C VAL A 31 13.79 9.24 3.94
N VAL A 32 14.19 9.81 2.80
CA VAL A 32 13.99 11.24 2.54
C VAL A 32 12.60 11.39 1.93
N ARG A 33 11.73 12.12 2.61
CA ARG A 33 10.31 12.29 2.26
C ARG A 33 10.07 13.68 1.71
N HIS A 34 9.16 13.77 0.74
CA HIS A 34 8.70 15.03 0.17
C HIS A 34 7.53 15.58 0.97
N ARG A 35 7.65 16.81 1.48
CA ARG A 35 6.50 17.55 2.02
C ARG A 35 5.53 17.96 0.91
N CYS A 36 6.08 18.35 -0.24
CA CYS A 36 5.37 18.89 -1.40
C CYS A 36 4.69 17.86 -2.31
N ASP A 37 4.83 16.56 -2.04
CA ASP A 37 4.27 15.47 -2.86
C ASP A 37 4.69 15.43 -4.35
N ASN A 38 5.73 16.17 -4.72
CA ASN A 38 6.27 16.19 -6.08
C ASN A 38 7.57 15.37 -6.16
N PRO A 39 7.59 14.17 -6.78
CA PRO A 39 8.76 13.29 -6.79
C PRO A 39 10.00 13.86 -7.49
N THR A 40 9.81 14.78 -8.44
CA THR A 40 10.91 15.42 -9.17
C THR A 40 11.52 16.60 -8.40
N CYS A 41 10.89 17.03 -7.31
CA CYS A 41 11.37 18.12 -6.48
C CYS A 41 12.66 17.73 -5.75
N VAL A 42 13.65 18.62 -5.82
CA VAL A 42 14.96 18.50 -5.16
C VAL A 42 15.26 19.68 -4.22
N ASN A 43 14.29 20.59 -3.99
CA ASN A 43 14.46 21.68 -3.03
C ASN A 43 14.65 21.10 -1.62
N PRO A 44 15.81 21.29 -0.97
CA PRO A 44 16.08 20.73 0.35
C PRO A 44 15.07 21.13 1.43
N GLU A 45 14.47 22.32 1.35
CA GLU A 45 13.44 22.78 2.28
C GLU A 45 12.14 21.96 2.20
N HIS A 46 11.89 21.33 1.06
CA HIS A 46 10.74 20.45 0.85
C HIS A 46 11.05 18.98 1.21
N LEU A 47 12.26 18.68 1.66
CA LEU A 47 12.74 17.34 1.99
C LEU A 47 12.91 17.17 3.49
N GLU A 48 12.41 16.07 4.01
CA GLU A 48 12.53 15.72 5.44
C GLU A 48 13.07 14.32 5.60
N LEU A 49 13.97 14.12 6.57
CA LEU A 49 14.46 12.79 6.92
C LEU A 49 13.48 12.10 7.88
N GLY A 50 13.09 10.89 7.55
CA GLY A 50 12.21 10.08 8.39
C GLY A 50 12.55 8.60 8.33
N THR A 51 11.74 7.83 9.03
CA THR A 51 11.75 6.37 9.01
C THR A 51 10.77 5.83 7.95
N GLN A 52 10.88 4.53 7.67
CA GLN A 52 9.87 3.83 6.86
C GLN A 52 8.48 3.89 7.51
N ALA A 53 8.40 3.84 8.85
CA ALA A 53 7.14 3.96 9.58
C ALA A 53 6.49 5.31 9.33
N ASP A 54 7.26 6.40 9.37
CA ASP A 54 6.73 7.74 9.13
C ASP A 54 6.26 7.92 7.67
N ASN A 55 6.98 7.35 6.70
CA ASN A 55 6.55 7.33 5.29
C ASN A 55 5.22 6.57 5.10
N MET A 56 5.04 5.46 5.82
CA MET A 56 3.79 4.70 5.81
C MET A 56 2.66 5.47 6.50
N GLN A 57 2.94 6.19 7.58
CA GLN A 57 1.98 7.08 8.23
C GLN A 57 1.55 8.21 7.30
N ASP A 58 2.48 8.82 6.58
CA ASP A 58 2.19 9.82 5.54
C ASP A 58 1.28 9.28 4.45
N LYS A 59 1.60 8.09 3.93
CA LYS A 59 0.78 7.42 2.92
C LYS A 59 -0.66 7.24 3.43
N LYS A 60 -0.82 6.86 4.70
CA LYS A 60 -2.12 6.68 5.34
C LYS A 60 -2.84 8.02 5.54
N ALA A 61 -2.15 9.04 6.07
CA ALA A 61 -2.71 10.37 6.31
C ALA A 61 -3.16 11.05 5.01
N ARG A 62 -2.40 10.87 3.93
CA ARG A 62 -2.70 11.42 2.60
C ARG A 62 -3.67 10.56 1.78
N GLY A 63 -4.26 9.51 2.37
CA GLY A 63 -5.26 8.68 1.69
C GLY A 63 -4.73 7.85 0.51
N ARG A 64 -3.41 7.67 0.39
CA ARG A 64 -2.76 6.95 -0.71
C ARG A 64 -2.73 5.43 -0.52
N CYS A 65 -3.39 4.94 0.53
CA CYS A 65 -3.63 3.51 0.71
C CYS A 65 -4.79 3.09 -0.19
N ILE A 66 -4.46 2.43 -1.29
CA ILE A 66 -5.42 1.80 -2.19
C ILE A 66 -6.14 0.69 -1.42
N LYS A 67 -7.48 0.66 -1.46
CA LYS A 67 -8.33 -0.31 -0.76
C LYS A 67 -9.36 -0.91 -1.70
N GLY A 68 -9.85 -2.11 -1.38
CA GLY A 68 -10.96 -2.74 -2.10
C GLY A 68 -10.61 -2.98 -3.57
N THR A 69 -11.56 -2.73 -4.47
CA THR A 69 -11.42 -3.01 -5.92
C THR A 69 -10.31 -2.22 -6.60
N ALA A 70 -9.89 -1.09 -6.04
CA ALA A 70 -8.76 -0.33 -6.58
C ALA A 70 -7.43 -1.06 -6.35
N HIS A 71 -7.38 -2.00 -5.39
CA HIS A 71 -6.19 -2.79 -5.11
C HIS A 71 -6.03 -3.89 -6.16
N HIS A 72 -4.88 -3.92 -6.84
CA HIS A 72 -4.59 -4.84 -7.94
C HIS A 72 -4.74 -6.34 -7.59
N ASN A 73 -4.59 -6.69 -6.30
CA ASN A 73 -4.72 -8.07 -5.82
C ASN A 73 -6.14 -8.42 -5.31
N THR A 74 -7.11 -7.53 -5.51
CA THR A 74 -8.49 -7.80 -5.08
C THR A 74 -9.16 -8.77 -6.05
N LYS A 75 -9.41 -9.99 -5.56
CA LYS A 75 -10.01 -11.08 -6.35
C LYS A 75 -11.52 -10.94 -6.58
N LEU A 76 -12.22 -10.19 -5.72
CA LEU A 76 -13.68 -10.09 -5.74
C LEU A 76 -14.14 -8.67 -6.07
N THR A 77 -15.02 -8.57 -7.05
CA THR A 77 -15.74 -7.34 -7.38
C THR A 77 -16.89 -7.09 -6.38
N PRO A 78 -17.39 -5.85 -6.26
CA PRO A 78 -18.48 -5.54 -5.34
C PRO A 78 -19.75 -6.33 -5.68
N ARG A 79 -19.99 -6.59 -6.97
CA ARG A 79 -21.09 -7.43 -7.45
C ARG A 79 -20.94 -8.88 -6.99
N GLN A 80 -19.74 -9.45 -7.04
CA GLN A 80 -19.48 -10.81 -6.54
C GLN A 80 -19.66 -10.88 -5.02
N VAL A 81 -19.20 -9.87 -4.28
CA VAL A 81 -19.42 -9.76 -2.83
C VAL A 81 -20.93 -9.70 -2.51
N GLN A 82 -21.69 -8.93 -3.28
CA GLN A 82 -23.15 -8.88 -3.15
C GLN A 82 -23.79 -10.25 -3.43
N SER A 83 -23.40 -10.91 -4.53
CA SER A 83 -23.90 -12.25 -4.86
C SER A 83 -23.56 -13.28 -3.79
N ILE A 84 -22.39 -13.21 -3.14
CA ILE A 84 -22.03 -14.08 -2.01
C ILE A 84 -22.97 -13.85 -0.83
N ARG A 85 -23.29 -12.58 -0.51
CA ARG A 85 -24.18 -12.22 0.61
C ARG A 85 -25.62 -12.67 0.37
N GLU A 86 -26.12 -12.49 -0.85
CA GLU A 86 -27.50 -12.84 -1.22
C GLU A 86 -27.71 -14.35 -1.29
N ARG A 87 -26.71 -15.09 -1.80
CA ARG A 87 -26.81 -16.54 -1.98
C ARG A 87 -26.50 -17.32 -0.71
N TYR A 88 -25.76 -16.74 0.24
CA TYR A 88 -25.30 -17.47 1.41
C TYR A 88 -26.47 -18.03 2.23
N THR A 89 -26.50 -19.35 2.34
CA THR A 89 -27.46 -20.08 3.17
C THR A 89 -26.71 -20.87 4.25
N PRO A 90 -26.97 -20.63 5.54
CA PRO A 90 -26.33 -21.38 6.63
C PRO A 90 -26.55 -22.89 6.49
N ARG A 91 -25.49 -23.67 6.73
CA ARG A 91 -25.52 -25.16 6.70
C ARG A 91 -25.97 -25.76 5.36
N CYS A 92 -25.88 -25.03 4.25
CA CYS A 92 -26.18 -25.54 2.92
C CYS A 92 -24.93 -26.13 2.24
N GLN A 93 -25.06 -27.26 1.54
CA GLN A 93 -23.96 -27.85 0.77
C GLN A 93 -23.65 -27.10 -0.53
N THR A 94 -24.65 -26.48 -1.16
CA THR A 94 -24.53 -25.79 -2.46
C THR A 94 -24.33 -24.28 -2.30
N ASN A 95 -24.95 -23.69 -1.29
CA ASN A 95 -24.90 -22.25 -1.01
C ASN A 95 -24.23 -21.93 0.34
N GLY A 96 -23.47 -22.89 0.89
CA GLY A 96 -22.66 -22.68 2.09
C GLY A 96 -21.32 -22.01 1.80
N GLN A 97 -20.60 -21.63 2.87
CA GLN A 97 -19.34 -20.87 2.77
C GLN A 97 -18.29 -21.59 1.91
N HIS A 98 -18.13 -22.90 2.08
CA HIS A 98 -17.18 -23.72 1.31
C HIS A 98 -17.57 -23.88 -0.16
N ALA A 99 -18.87 -23.85 -0.47
CA ALA A 99 -19.34 -23.99 -1.85
C ALA A 99 -19.13 -22.68 -2.61
N LEU A 100 -19.56 -21.56 -2.02
CA LEU A 100 -19.33 -20.23 -2.57
C LEU A 100 -17.83 -19.93 -2.69
N ALA A 101 -17.01 -20.32 -1.71
CA ALA A 101 -15.56 -20.15 -1.78
C ALA A 101 -14.94 -20.85 -3.00
N ARG A 102 -15.35 -22.10 -3.27
CA ARG A 102 -14.90 -22.85 -4.45
C ARG A 102 -15.37 -22.21 -5.75
N GLU A 103 -16.63 -21.77 -5.80
CA GLU A 103 -17.21 -21.15 -6.98
C GLU A 103 -16.51 -19.83 -7.35
N PHE A 104 -16.25 -18.97 -6.36
CA PHE A 104 -15.61 -17.67 -6.57
C PHE A 104 -14.07 -17.73 -6.53
N GLY A 105 -13.47 -18.92 -6.36
CA GLY A 105 -12.01 -19.10 -6.34
C GLY A 105 -11.30 -18.41 -5.18
N VAL A 106 -11.96 -18.31 -4.02
CA VAL A 106 -11.45 -17.65 -2.81
C VAL A 106 -11.38 -18.61 -1.62
N ALA A 107 -10.66 -18.21 -0.58
CA ALA A 107 -10.63 -18.98 0.66
C ALA A 107 -11.98 -18.90 1.38
N GLN A 108 -12.34 -19.95 2.12
CA GLN A 108 -13.58 -19.96 2.93
C GLN A 108 -13.59 -18.82 3.97
N ASP A 109 -12.43 -18.47 4.55
CA ASP A 109 -12.28 -17.33 5.46
C ASP A 109 -12.65 -15.99 4.80
N THR A 110 -12.39 -15.83 3.49
CA THR A 110 -12.80 -14.64 2.73
C THR A 110 -14.32 -14.53 2.68
N VAL A 111 -15.02 -15.64 2.42
CA VAL A 111 -16.48 -15.70 2.42
C VAL A 111 -17.04 -15.43 3.81
N PHE A 112 -16.43 -15.99 4.85
CA PHE A 112 -16.80 -15.73 6.25
C PHE A 112 -16.69 -14.24 6.61
N LYS A 113 -15.57 -13.58 6.26
CA LYS A 113 -15.37 -12.15 6.48
C LYS A 113 -16.41 -11.30 5.75
N ILE A 114 -16.73 -11.65 4.50
CA ILE A 114 -17.78 -10.99 3.70
C ILE A 114 -19.14 -11.07 4.38
N ILE A 115 -19.51 -12.25 4.90
CA ILE A 115 -20.77 -12.50 5.61
C ILE A 115 -20.80 -11.75 6.95
N LYS A 116 -19.69 -11.76 7.71
CA LYS A 116 -19.57 -11.05 8.99
C LYS A 116 -19.46 -9.53 8.85
N GLY A 117 -19.35 -9.01 7.64
CA GLY A 117 -19.12 -7.59 7.40
C GLY A 117 -17.73 -7.10 7.84
N VAL A 118 -16.81 -8.02 8.14
CA VAL A 118 -15.43 -7.68 8.49
C VAL A 118 -14.69 -7.37 7.20
N THR A 119 -14.09 -6.19 7.15
CA THR A 119 -13.48 -5.60 5.96
C THR A 119 -12.55 -6.58 5.25
N HIS A 120 -12.87 -6.88 4.00
CA HIS A 120 -12.01 -7.58 3.04
C HIS A 120 -10.98 -6.57 2.54
N THR A 121 -9.93 -6.35 3.35
CA THR A 121 -8.80 -5.51 2.97
C THR A 121 -7.85 -6.24 2.02
#